data_AF-A0A7C7H7V4-F1
#
_entry.id   AF-A0A7C7H7V4-F1
#
_cell.length_a   1.000
_cell.length_b   1.000
_cell.length_c   1.000
_cell.angle_alpha   90.00
_cell.angle_beta   90.00
_cell.angle_gamma   90.00
#
_symmetry.space_group_name_H-M   'P 1'
#
loop_
_entity.id
_entity.type
_entity.pdbx_description
1 polymer ?
#
loop_
_entity_poly.entity_id
_entity_poly.type
_entity_poly.pdbx_seq_one_letter_code
_entity_poly.pdbx_strand_id
1 'polypeptide(L)'
;MLTILLALFLHQPQTTAVAAPTQLPLLDFQQLCQELHLQAGASLALVEFSSPDGSVMSSSGVVVDDIGHLIVPSRIKMSQIDGNDLVITVVRADGKSFSASLIAE
;
A
#
# COMPACT_ATOMS: atom_id res chain seq x y z
N MET A 1 43.19 -38.74 -6.74
CA MET A 1 42.07 -38.21 -7.57
C MET A 1 40.70 -38.74 -7.14
N LEU A 2 40.59 -39.90 -6.45
CA LEU A 2 39.31 -40.44 -5.98
C LEU A 2 38.80 -39.82 -4.65
N THR A 3 39.70 -39.28 -3.82
CA THR A 3 39.38 -38.71 -2.50
C THR A 3 38.73 -37.33 -2.54
N ILE A 4 38.96 -36.55 -3.61
CA ILE A 4 38.39 -35.20 -3.75
C ILE A 4 36.91 -35.26 -4.16
N LEU A 5 36.51 -36.29 -4.92
CA LEU A 5 35.12 -36.46 -5.36
C LEU A 5 34.18 -36.80 -4.19
N LEU A 6 34.66 -37.51 -3.16
CA LEU A 6 33.84 -37.91 -2.01
C LEU A 6 33.55 -36.73 -1.05
N ALA A 7 34.45 -35.74 -0.99
CA ALA A 7 34.27 -34.53 -0.17
C ALA A 7 33.19 -33.59 -0.73
N LEU A 8 32.91 -33.65 -2.04
CA LEU A 8 31.87 -32.85 -2.69
C LEU A 8 30.45 -33.40 -2.42
N PHE A 9 30.29 -34.69 -2.11
CA PHE A 9 28.99 -35.26 -1.77
C PHE A 9 28.56 -35.00 -0.31
N LEU A 10 29.49 -34.62 0.57
CA LEU A 10 29.19 -34.32 1.98
C LEU A 10 28.81 -32.85 2.22
N HIS A 11 28.97 -31.97 1.23
CA HIS A 11 28.61 -30.56 1.31
C HIS A 11 27.24 -30.26 0.71
N GLN A 12 26.27 -31.16 0.89
CA GLN A 12 24.88 -30.78 0.64
C GLN A 12 24.57 -29.56 1.52
N PRO A 13 24.16 -28.41 0.93
CA PRO A 13 23.64 -27.32 1.74
C PRO A 13 22.47 -27.91 2.51
N GLN A 14 22.55 -27.86 3.84
CA GLN A 14 21.39 -28.13 4.68
C GLN A 14 20.29 -27.22 4.16
N THR A 15 19.29 -27.79 3.50
CA THR A 15 18.03 -27.12 3.24
C THR A 15 17.47 -26.84 4.62
N THR A 16 17.74 -25.64 5.15
CA THR A 16 17.03 -25.12 6.30
C THR A 16 15.56 -25.24 5.94
N ALA A 17 14.88 -26.19 6.59
CA ALA A 17 13.45 -26.34 6.46
C ALA A 17 12.87 -24.94 6.69
N VAL A 18 12.25 -24.37 5.66
CA VAL A 18 11.48 -23.14 5.81
C VAL A 18 10.47 -23.46 6.89
N ALA A 19 10.60 -22.83 8.05
CA ALA A 19 9.68 -23.05 9.15
C ALA A 19 8.26 -22.89 8.60
N ALA A 20 7.46 -23.94 8.73
CA ALA A 20 6.06 -23.88 8.33
C ALA A 20 5.43 -22.64 8.99
N PRO A 21 4.61 -21.85 8.27
CA PRO A 21 4.04 -20.64 8.83
C PRO A 21 3.36 -21.00 10.14
N THR A 22 3.87 -20.44 11.24
CA THR A 22 3.34 -20.70 12.57
C THR A 22 1.94 -20.13 12.58
N GLN A 23 0.95 -21.02 12.62
CA GLN A 23 -0.45 -20.64 12.59
C GLN A 23 -0.74 -19.85 13.86
N LEU A 24 -0.94 -18.53 13.74
CA LEU A 24 -1.32 -17.71 14.90
C LEU A 24 -2.64 -18.25 15.46
N PRO A 25 -2.78 -18.37 16.79
CA PRO A 25 -4.08 -18.57 17.42
C PRO A 25 -5.07 -17.51 16.90
N LEU A 26 -6.32 -17.90 16.69
CA LEU A 26 -7.34 -17.02 16.07
C LEU A 26 -7.48 -15.68 16.80
N LEU A 27 -7.40 -15.69 18.13
CA LEU A 27 -7.48 -14.49 18.96
C LEU A 27 -6.30 -13.53 18.68
N ASP A 28 -5.09 -14.06 18.66
CA ASP A 28 -3.88 -13.27 18.40
C ASP A 28 -3.87 -12.71 16.97
N PHE A 29 -4.39 -13.49 15.99
CA PHE A 29 -4.56 -13.01 14.62
C PHE A 29 -5.58 -11.87 14.53
N GLN A 30 -6.73 -12.00 15.20
CA GLN A 30 -7.74 -10.92 15.23
C GLN A 30 -7.20 -9.65 15.87
N GLN A 31 -6.47 -9.79 16.98
CA GLN A 31 -5.82 -8.66 17.65
C GLN A 31 -4.79 -8.00 16.73
N LEU A 32 -3.94 -8.78 16.07
CA LEU A 32 -2.98 -8.26 15.09
C LEU A 32 -3.67 -7.50 13.95
N CYS A 33 -4.75 -8.05 13.39
CA CYS A 33 -5.54 -7.36 12.36
C CYS A 33 -6.11 -6.03 12.86
N GLN A 34 -6.57 -5.98 14.11
CA GLN A 34 -7.12 -4.76 14.71
C GLN A 34 -6.05 -3.70 14.95
N GLU A 35 -4.88 -4.10 15.46
CA GLU A 35 -3.72 -3.23 15.65
C GLU A 35 -3.23 -2.67 14.31
N LEU A 36 -3.09 -3.52 13.29
CA LEU A 36 -2.74 -3.10 11.94
C LEU A 36 -3.78 -2.14 11.35
N HIS A 37 -5.08 -2.40 11.56
CA HIS A 37 -6.14 -1.51 11.08
C HIS A 37 -6.04 -0.13 11.74
N LEU A 38 -5.81 -0.06 13.05
CA LEU A 38 -5.65 1.20 13.77
C LEU A 38 -4.42 1.97 13.30
N GLN A 39 -3.28 1.30 13.15
CA GLN A 39 -2.03 1.95 12.73
C GLN A 39 -2.07 2.39 11.26
N ALA A 40 -2.52 1.52 10.35
CA ALA A 40 -2.61 1.83 8.93
C ALA A 40 -3.74 2.82 8.64
N GLY A 41 -4.87 2.71 9.33
CA GLY A 41 -6.06 3.53 9.11
C GLY A 41 -5.81 5.03 9.23
N ALA A 42 -4.88 5.44 10.10
CA ALA A 42 -4.50 6.86 10.25
C ALA A 42 -3.82 7.44 8.99
N SER A 43 -3.24 6.57 8.16
CA SER A 43 -2.54 6.94 6.91
C SER A 43 -3.40 6.73 5.67
N LEU A 44 -4.59 6.13 5.80
CA LEU A 44 -5.53 5.96 4.70
C LEU A 44 -6.35 7.24 4.51
N ALA A 45 -6.60 7.57 3.24
CA ALA A 45 -7.46 8.69 2.87
C ALA A 45 -8.41 8.28 1.74
N LEU A 46 -9.60 8.88 1.73
CA LEU A 46 -10.47 8.92 0.55
C LEU A 46 -10.03 10.09 -0.32
N VAL A 47 -10.01 9.90 -1.64
CA VAL A 47 -9.65 10.93 -2.60
C VAL A 47 -10.77 11.06 -3.61
N GLU A 48 -11.30 12.26 -3.74
CA GLU A 48 -12.36 12.62 -4.66
C GLU A 48 -11.80 13.51 -5.76
N PHE A 49 -12.13 13.15 -6.99
CA PHE A 49 -11.75 13.85 -8.20
C PHE A 49 -13.03 14.39 -8.83
N SER A 50 -13.19 15.71 -8.80
CA SER A 50 -14.39 16.40 -9.30
C SER A 50 -14.05 17.10 -10.60
N SER A 51 -14.73 16.71 -11.67
CA SER A 51 -14.57 17.27 -13.01
C SER A 51 -15.56 18.43 -13.25
N PRO A 52 -15.28 19.32 -14.23
CA PRO A 52 -16.12 20.49 -14.51
C PRO A 52 -17.52 20.15 -15.02
N ASP A 53 -17.68 18.96 -15.58
CA ASP A 53 -18.95 18.39 -16.01
C ASP A 53 -19.86 17.95 -14.85
N GLY A 54 -19.38 18.07 -13.60
CA GLY A 54 -20.06 17.64 -12.39
C GLY A 54 -19.85 16.16 -12.03
N SER A 55 -19.05 15.43 -12.81
CA SER A 55 -18.70 14.03 -12.50
C SER A 55 -17.77 13.99 -11.29
N VAL A 56 -18.09 13.13 -10.32
CA VAL A 56 -17.23 12.85 -9.16
C VAL A 56 -16.79 11.39 -9.18
N MET A 57 -15.48 11.19 -9.09
CA MET A 57 -14.87 9.87 -8.96
C MET A 57 -14.15 9.76 -7.62
N SER A 58 -14.25 8.61 -6.96
CA SER A 58 -13.59 8.39 -5.67
C SER A 58 -12.60 7.24 -5.75
N SER A 59 -11.48 7.38 -5.04
CA SER A 59 -10.46 6.34 -4.84
C SER A 59 -9.95 6.38 -3.40
N SER A 60 -9.21 5.36 -2.99
CA SER A 60 -8.48 5.36 -1.72
C SER A 60 -7.00 5.62 -1.97
N GLY A 61 -6.38 6.42 -1.13
CA GLY A 61 -4.94 6.71 -1.15
C GLY A 61 -4.29 6.42 0.19
N VAL A 62 -2.95 6.42 0.18
CA VAL A 62 -2.12 6.29 1.38
C VAL A 62 -1.18 7.49 1.48
N VAL A 63 -1.12 8.10 2.67
CA VAL A 63 -0.14 9.13 3.02
C VAL A 63 1.21 8.46 3.23
N VAL A 64 2.24 8.93 2.52
CA VAL A 64 3.56 8.28 2.51
C VAL A 64 4.62 9.05 3.28
N ASP A 65 4.35 10.28 3.67
CA ASP A 65 5.24 11.11 4.47
C ASP A 65 4.49 12.13 5.35
N ASP A 66 5.25 12.87 6.16
CA ASP A 66 4.77 13.86 7.11
C ASP A 66 4.42 15.22 6.47
N ILE A 67 4.81 15.44 5.22
CA ILE A 67 4.52 16.65 4.45
C ILE A 67 3.24 16.53 3.61
N GLY A 68 2.64 15.33 3.54
CA GLY A 68 1.30 15.12 3.00
C GLY A 68 1.27 14.59 1.56
N HIS A 69 2.36 14.01 1.07
CA HIS A 69 2.30 13.29 -0.20
C HIS A 69 1.42 12.05 -0.08
N LEU A 70 0.64 11.80 -1.13
CA LEU A 70 -0.35 10.75 -1.19
C LEU A 70 -0.15 9.89 -2.44
N ILE A 71 -0.05 8.57 -2.26
CA ILE A 71 -0.09 7.63 -3.39
C ILE A 71 -1.52 7.14 -3.56
N VAL A 72 -2.07 7.34 -4.76
CA VAL A 72 -3.42 6.91 -5.12
C VAL A 72 -3.30 5.91 -6.28
N PRO A 73 -3.69 4.63 -6.10
CA PRO A 73 -3.75 3.67 -7.19
C PRO A 73 -4.70 4.20 -8.28
N SER A 74 -4.15 4.41 -9.48
CA SER A 74 -4.92 4.98 -10.58
C SER A 74 -5.92 3.95 -11.13
N ARG A 75 -7.21 4.24 -10.93
CA ARG A 75 -8.28 3.84 -11.86
C ARG A 75 -8.66 4.98 -12.83
N ILE A 76 -8.11 6.17 -12.59
CA ILE A 76 -8.37 7.39 -13.34
C ILE A 76 -7.22 7.56 -14.32
N LYS A 77 -7.50 7.43 -15.62
CA LYS A 77 -6.47 7.65 -16.63
C LYS A 77 -6.03 9.10 -16.53
N MET A 78 -4.72 9.35 -16.50
CA MET A 78 -4.18 10.73 -16.51
C MET A 78 -4.71 11.54 -17.70
N SER A 79 -5.05 10.88 -18.81
CA SER A 79 -5.70 11.50 -19.97
C SER A 79 -7.13 12.02 -19.73
N GLN A 80 -7.76 11.66 -18.61
CA GLN A 80 -9.07 12.16 -18.17
C GLN A 80 -8.93 13.32 -17.19
N ILE A 81 -7.70 13.56 -16.71
CA ILE A 81 -7.34 14.69 -15.85
C ILE A 81 -6.81 15.76 -16.80
N ASP A 82 -7.72 16.42 -17.53
CA ASP A 82 -7.32 17.53 -18.39
C ASP A 82 -6.98 18.75 -17.52
N GLY A 83 -5.78 19.28 -17.73
CA GLY A 83 -4.87 19.69 -16.66
C GLY A 83 -5.16 20.98 -15.88
N ASN A 84 -6.37 21.55 -15.87
CA ASN A 84 -6.60 22.81 -15.15
C ASN A 84 -7.89 22.91 -14.32
N ASP A 85 -8.90 22.08 -14.57
CA ASP A 85 -10.20 22.25 -13.92
C ASP A 85 -10.60 21.08 -13.00
N LEU A 86 -9.69 20.12 -12.80
CA LEU A 86 -9.93 19.01 -11.87
C LEU A 86 -9.73 19.49 -10.43
N VAL A 87 -10.77 19.39 -9.62
CA VAL A 87 -10.67 19.62 -8.18
C VAL A 87 -10.41 18.29 -7.49
N ILE A 88 -9.29 18.21 -6.77
CA ILE A 88 -8.92 17.02 -5.99
C ILE A 88 -9.15 17.34 -4.52
N THR A 89 -10.02 16.56 -3.88
CA THR A 89 -10.32 16.65 -2.45
C THR A 89 -9.86 15.39 -1.75
N VAL A 90 -9.05 15.53 -0.71
CA VAL A 90 -8.60 14.42 0.13
C VAL A 90 -9.36 14.49 1.45
N VAL A 91 -10.04 13.40 1.81
CA VAL A 91 -10.77 13.25 3.07
C VAL A 91 -10.04 12.24 3.95
N ARG A 92 -9.59 12.67 5.12
CA ARG A 92 -8.91 11.83 6.10
C ARG A 92 -9.91 11.03 6.94
N ALA A 93 -9.42 10.00 7.62
CA ALA A 93 -10.22 9.20 8.56
C ALA A 93 -10.84 10.03 9.71
N ASP A 94 -10.28 11.20 10.05
CA ASP A 94 -10.84 12.13 11.04
C ASP A 94 -11.96 13.03 10.47
N GLY A 95 -12.35 12.83 9.22
CA GLY A 95 -13.40 13.57 8.52
C GLY A 95 -12.98 14.94 7.99
N LYS A 96 -11.71 15.33 8.15
CA LYS A 96 -11.21 16.59 7.59
C LYS A 96 -10.88 16.46 6.11
N SER A 97 -11.20 17.52 5.37
CA SER A 97 -10.98 17.60 3.92
C SER A 97 -9.92 18.64 3.57
N PHE A 98 -9.12 18.34 2.55
CA PHE A 98 -8.04 19.19 2.07
C PHE A 98 -8.04 19.20 0.54
N SER A 99 -7.75 20.35 -0.06
CA SER A 99 -7.46 20.41 -1.49
C SER A 99 -6.07 19.84 -1.75
N ALA A 100 -5.96 19.02 -2.79
CA ALA A 100 -4.69 18.47 -3.26
C ALA A 100 -4.40 18.92 -4.68
N SER A 101 -3.12 18.87 -5.05
CA SER A 101 -2.67 19.08 -6.42
C SER A 101 -2.07 17.79 -6.94
N LEU A 102 -2.35 17.48 -8.21
CA LEU A 102 -1.69 16.37 -8.88
C LEU A 102 -0.23 16.75 -9.15
N ILE A 103 0.69 15.92 -8.66
CA ILE A 103 2.09 15.98 -9.03
C ILE A 103 2.31 14.83 -10.02
N ALA A 104 2.21 15.12 -11.31
CA ALA A 104 2.55 14.18 -12.37
C ALA A 104 3.94 14.54 -12.92
N GLU A 105 4.82 13.56 -13.03
CA GLU A 105 6.01 13.64 -13.92
C GLU A 105 5.61 13.45 -15.38
#